data_AF-A0A924P518-F1
#
_entry.id   AF-A0A924P518-F1
#
_cell.length_a   1.000
_cell.length_b   1.000
_cell.length_c   1.000
_cell.angle_alpha   90.00
_cell.angle_beta   90.00
_cell.angle_gamma   90.00
#
_symmetry.space_group_name_H-M   'P 1'
#
loop_
_entity.id
_entity.type
_entity.pdbx_description
1 polymer ?
#
loop_
_entity_poly.entity_id
_entity_poly.type
_entity_poly.pdbx_seq_one_letter_code
_entity_poly.pdbx_strand_id
1 'polypeptide(L)'
;MQTIASPVNPSAKGGISLFGISLIAALAGFIFGFDTVVISGANLPIKTLWHTSPWFHGFFIMSMALWGTVVGSVFGGIPTQKYGRKKVLLWIGLLFSVSALGSALAQDPYTFSFFRFIGGLGIGVSSVAAPTYISEISTPKTRGRLGAMYQFNIVFGILIAFLSNYFFEGMGGENAWRWMLGIMTLPALIYTVMVFAIPESPRWLLAIKKDAVAAKNVMLRLGVTNPEEEIAAIQLSNEHESRPGTSSNIFSSKYN
;
A
#
# COMPACT_ATOMS: atom_id res chain seq x y z
N MET A 1 -20.19 10.07 44.85
CA MET A 1 -20.19 9.43 43.52
C MET A 1 -20.85 10.38 42.53
N GLN A 2 -20.05 11.20 41.84
CA GLN A 2 -20.55 12.07 40.77
C GLN A 2 -20.26 11.38 39.43
N THR A 3 -21.32 10.94 38.78
CA THR A 3 -21.30 10.34 37.45
C THR A 3 -20.95 11.42 36.44
N ILE A 4 -19.72 11.45 35.95
CA ILE A 4 -19.29 12.37 34.89
C ILE A 4 -19.94 11.88 33.59
N ALA A 5 -21.00 12.57 33.19
CA ALA A 5 -21.66 12.36 31.90
C ALA A 5 -20.68 12.63 30.75
N SER A 6 -20.54 11.64 29.87
CA SER A 6 -19.80 11.78 28.61
C SER A 6 -20.63 12.59 27.61
N PRO A 7 -20.13 13.69 27.01
CA PRO A 7 -20.72 14.20 25.79
C PRO A 7 -20.01 13.52 24.61
N VAL A 8 -20.50 12.34 24.21
CA VAL A 8 -20.25 11.85 22.85
C VAL A 8 -21.03 12.78 21.93
N ASN A 9 -20.35 13.75 21.33
CA ASN A 9 -20.96 14.61 20.31
C ASN A 9 -21.20 13.76 19.04
N PRO A 10 -22.46 13.48 18.65
CA PRO A 10 -22.75 12.57 17.52
C PRO A 10 -22.79 13.28 16.16
N SER A 11 -22.24 14.50 16.04
CA SER A 11 -22.50 15.35 14.87
C SER A 11 -21.24 15.72 14.07
N ALA A 12 -20.67 14.74 13.37
CA ALA A 12 -19.85 15.00 12.18
C ALA A 12 -20.48 14.28 10.98
N LYS A 13 -21.67 14.73 10.59
CA LYS A 13 -22.37 14.28 9.37
C LYS A 13 -21.66 14.88 8.15
N GLY A 14 -21.00 14.03 7.35
CA GLY A 14 -20.53 14.39 6.00
C GLY A 14 -19.16 13.83 5.57
N GLY A 15 -18.43 13.09 6.40
CA GLY A 15 -17.12 12.51 6.06
C GLY A 15 -17.10 10.98 6.10
N ILE A 16 -16.19 10.37 5.33
CA ILE A 16 -15.90 8.93 5.43
C ILE A 16 -15.46 8.63 6.87
N SER A 17 -16.07 7.62 7.49
CA SER A 17 -15.73 7.20 8.86
C SER A 17 -14.28 6.72 8.95
N LEU A 18 -13.69 6.74 10.16
CA LEU A 18 -12.37 6.16 10.41
C LEU A 18 -12.26 4.74 9.83
N PHE A 19 -13.32 3.94 9.97
CA PHE A 19 -13.39 2.61 9.38
C PHE A 19 -13.30 2.63 7.84
N GLY A 20 -14.01 3.55 7.17
CA GLY A 20 -13.93 3.68 5.72
C GLY A 20 -12.56 4.15 5.23
N ILE A 21 -11.93 5.10 5.92
CA ILE A 21 -10.56 5.55 5.61
C ILE A 21 -9.58 4.38 5.74
N SER A 22 -9.68 3.62 6.82
CA SER A 22 -8.79 2.49 7.05
C SER A 22 -9.06 1.31 6.13
N LEU A 23 -10.31 1.09 5.71
CA LEU A 23 -10.65 0.10 4.69
C LEU A 23 -9.97 0.46 3.37
N ILE A 24 -10.07 1.72 2.95
CA ILE A 24 -9.41 2.21 1.73
C ILE A 24 -7.89 2.02 1.83
N ALA A 25 -7.27 2.40 2.95
CA ALA A 25 -5.84 2.18 3.17
C ALA A 25 -5.48 0.68 3.15
N ALA A 26 -6.32 -0.18 3.72
CA ALA A 26 -6.12 -1.62 3.74
C ALA A 26 -6.29 -2.27 2.36
N LEU A 27 -7.04 -1.66 1.42
CA LEU A 27 -7.20 -2.18 0.05
C LEU A 27 -5.88 -2.14 -0.75
N ALA A 28 -4.89 -1.35 -0.31
CA ALA A 28 -3.53 -1.47 -0.84
C ALA A 28 -2.97 -2.90 -0.68
N GLY A 29 -3.32 -3.56 0.43
CA GLY A 29 -2.98 -4.95 0.70
C GLY A 29 -3.66 -5.91 -0.28
N PHE A 30 -4.92 -5.63 -0.66
CA PHE A 30 -5.63 -6.43 -1.66
C PHE A 30 -4.91 -6.43 -3.01
N ILE A 31 -4.52 -5.25 -3.49
CA ILE A 31 -3.81 -5.09 -4.76
C ILE A 31 -2.43 -5.75 -4.71
N PHE A 32 -1.71 -5.60 -3.60
CA PHE A 32 -0.46 -6.31 -3.35
C PHE A 32 -0.66 -7.82 -3.51
N GLY A 33 -1.63 -8.39 -2.77
CA GLY A 33 -1.86 -9.84 -2.75
C GLY A 33 -2.26 -10.36 -4.13
N PHE A 34 -3.12 -9.60 -4.82
CA PHE A 34 -3.56 -9.93 -6.16
C PHE A 34 -2.39 -10.00 -7.16
N ASP A 35 -1.57 -8.93 -7.25
CA ASP A 35 -0.43 -8.86 -8.19
C ASP A 35 0.59 -9.98 -7.97
N THR A 36 0.83 -10.31 -6.69
CA THR A 36 1.85 -11.27 -6.29
C THR A 36 1.59 -12.66 -6.89
N VAL A 37 0.31 -13.05 -7.00
CA VAL A 37 -0.08 -14.42 -7.34
C VAL A 37 -0.72 -14.54 -8.72
N VAL A 38 -1.34 -13.48 -9.25
CA VAL A 38 -2.02 -13.53 -10.55
C VAL A 38 -1.10 -14.02 -11.68
N ILE A 39 0.20 -13.68 -11.62
CA ILE A 39 1.21 -14.10 -12.60
C ILE A 39 1.36 -15.64 -12.71
N SER A 40 0.96 -16.40 -11.70
CA SER A 40 1.00 -17.87 -11.73
C SER A 40 0.20 -18.46 -12.89
N GLY A 41 -0.95 -17.89 -13.23
CA GLY A 41 -1.77 -18.31 -14.37
C GLY A 41 -1.13 -18.00 -15.73
N ALA A 42 -0.26 -16.99 -15.77
CA ALA A 42 0.45 -16.58 -16.98
C ALA A 42 1.77 -17.34 -17.21
N ASN A 43 2.27 -18.08 -16.21
CA ASN A 43 3.61 -18.67 -16.23
C ASN A 43 3.85 -19.61 -17.42
N LEU A 44 3.00 -20.62 -17.60
CA LEU A 44 3.14 -21.59 -18.69
C LEU A 44 2.80 -20.97 -20.06
N PRO A 45 1.67 -20.24 -20.23
CA PRO A 45 1.35 -19.58 -21.49
C PRO A 45 2.46 -18.65 -22.01
N ILE A 46 3.07 -17.85 -21.12
CA ILE A 46 4.16 -16.95 -21.50
C ILE A 46 5.40 -17.73 -21.94
N LYS A 47 5.75 -18.80 -21.22
CA LYS A 47 6.89 -19.66 -21.56
C LYS A 47 6.73 -20.29 -22.94
N THR A 48 5.52 -20.76 -23.26
CA THR A 48 5.21 -21.37 -24.56
C THR A 48 5.15 -20.33 -25.67
N LEU A 49 4.61 -19.13 -25.40
CA LEU A 49 4.46 -18.05 -26.38
C LEU A 49 5.80 -17.54 -26.90
N TRP A 50 6.77 -17.31 -26.02
CA TRP A 50 8.06 -16.73 -26.40
C TRP A 50 9.21 -17.74 -26.48
N HIS A 51 8.94 -19.03 -26.31
CA HIS A 51 9.91 -20.12 -26.41
C HIS A 51 11.23 -19.87 -25.64
N THR A 52 11.11 -19.31 -24.44
CA THR A 52 12.25 -18.83 -23.66
C THR A 52 13.00 -19.93 -22.92
N SER A 53 14.31 -19.77 -22.76
CA SER A 53 15.12 -20.66 -21.93
C SER A 53 14.65 -20.62 -20.46
N PRO A 54 14.82 -21.71 -19.68
CA PRO A 54 14.39 -21.74 -18.28
C PRO A 54 15.00 -20.62 -17.42
N TRP A 55 16.27 -20.29 -17.66
CA TRP A 55 16.96 -19.20 -16.96
C TRP A 55 16.36 -17.83 -17.30
N PHE A 56 16.16 -17.53 -18.58
CA PHE A 56 15.57 -16.25 -18.99
C PHE A 56 14.12 -16.14 -18.51
N HIS A 57 13.32 -17.20 -18.64
CA HIS A 57 11.94 -17.22 -18.17
C HIS A 57 11.84 -17.00 -16.66
N GLY A 58 12.54 -17.81 -15.87
CA GLY A 58 12.43 -17.75 -14.41
C GLY A 58 13.07 -16.51 -13.81
N PHE A 59 14.34 -16.26 -14.13
CA PHE A 59 15.15 -15.21 -13.49
C PHE A 59 14.89 -13.81 -14.06
N PHE A 60 14.62 -13.70 -15.37
CA PHE A 60 14.41 -12.39 -15.99
C PHE A 60 12.93 -12.04 -16.13
N ILE A 61 12.05 -12.96 -16.55
CA ILE A 61 10.64 -12.64 -16.81
C ILE A 61 9.81 -12.74 -15.52
N MET A 62 9.75 -13.92 -14.93
CA MET A 62 8.80 -14.22 -13.84
C MET A 62 9.16 -13.55 -12.52
N SER A 63 10.44 -13.31 -12.26
CA SER A 63 10.92 -12.69 -11.01
C SER A 63 11.16 -11.19 -11.10
N MET A 64 10.90 -10.55 -12.24
CA MET A 64 11.13 -9.11 -12.40
C MET A 64 10.33 -8.24 -11.42
N ALA A 65 9.12 -8.66 -11.06
CA ALA A 65 8.34 -7.99 -10.03
C ALA A 65 8.95 -8.13 -8.62
N LEU A 66 9.63 -9.24 -8.33
CA LEU A 66 10.36 -9.41 -7.07
C LEU A 66 11.56 -8.47 -7.01
N TRP A 67 12.31 -8.33 -8.13
CA TRP A 67 13.37 -7.33 -8.23
C TRP A 67 12.86 -5.91 -8.02
N GLY A 68 11.73 -5.56 -8.65
CA GLY A 68 11.05 -4.30 -8.39
C GLY A 68 10.64 -4.14 -6.93
N THR A 69 10.15 -5.21 -6.29
CA THR A 69 9.74 -5.19 -4.87
C THR A 69 10.92 -4.92 -3.95
N VAL A 70 12.07 -5.54 -4.18
CA VAL A 70 13.30 -5.29 -3.41
C VAL A 70 13.67 -3.81 -3.49
N VAL A 71 13.80 -3.27 -4.70
CA VAL A 71 14.12 -1.86 -4.92
C VAL A 71 13.08 -0.95 -4.25
N GLY A 72 11.79 -1.24 -4.46
CA GLY A 72 10.68 -0.49 -3.89
C GLY A 72 10.68 -0.49 -2.35
N SER A 73 10.99 -1.62 -1.72
CA SER A 73 11.04 -1.72 -0.25
C SER A 73 12.23 -0.97 0.36
N VAL A 74 13.40 -1.02 -0.29
CA VAL A 74 14.61 -0.33 0.19
C VAL A 74 14.45 1.17 0.10
N PHE A 75 13.88 1.67 -0.99
CA PHE A 75 13.78 3.12 -1.24
C PHE A 75 12.40 3.72 -0.92
N GLY A 76 11.38 2.90 -0.65
CA GLY A 76 9.98 3.33 -0.49
C GLY A 76 9.71 4.23 0.72
N GLY A 77 10.58 4.21 1.74
CA GLY A 77 10.52 5.14 2.85
C GLY A 77 10.75 6.61 2.43
N ILE A 78 11.66 6.84 1.48
CA ILE A 78 12.06 8.18 1.03
C ILE A 78 10.86 8.98 0.45
N PRO A 79 10.11 8.49 -0.56
CA PRO A 79 8.97 9.23 -1.08
C PRO A 79 7.86 9.38 -0.04
N THR A 80 7.69 8.39 0.85
CA THR A 80 6.67 8.41 1.91
C THR A 80 6.91 9.53 2.91
N GLN A 81 8.17 9.76 3.26
CA GLN A 81 8.59 10.88 4.11
C GLN A 81 8.52 12.22 3.38
N LYS A 82 9.01 12.29 2.14
CA LYS A 82 9.10 13.54 1.38
C LYS A 82 7.75 14.07 0.89
N TYR A 83 6.94 13.22 0.25
CA TYR A 83 5.73 13.65 -0.44
C TYR A 83 4.44 13.47 0.37
N GLY A 84 4.51 12.68 1.45
CA GLY A 84 3.35 12.34 2.27
C GLY A 84 2.72 11.01 1.86
N ARG A 85 2.08 10.37 2.83
CA ARG A 85 1.59 8.99 2.71
C ARG A 85 0.49 8.88 1.66
N LYS A 86 -0.48 9.80 1.66
CA LYS A 86 -1.61 9.80 0.70
C LYS A 86 -1.11 9.88 -0.74
N LYS A 87 -0.19 10.79 -1.03
CA LYS A 87 0.35 10.96 -2.39
C LYS A 87 1.08 9.71 -2.86
N VAL A 88 1.85 9.07 -1.98
CA VAL A 88 2.53 7.81 -2.32
C VAL A 88 1.52 6.68 -2.55
N LEU A 89 0.47 6.57 -1.74
CA LEU A 89 -0.62 5.60 -1.97
C LEU A 89 -1.34 5.81 -3.30
N LEU A 90 -1.52 7.06 -3.75
CA LEU A 90 -2.05 7.37 -5.09
C LEU A 90 -1.10 6.88 -6.18
N TRP A 91 0.19 7.20 -6.06
CA TRP A 91 1.20 6.75 -7.02
C TRP A 91 1.27 5.23 -7.09
N ILE A 92 1.21 4.53 -5.96
CA ILE A 92 1.17 3.07 -5.92
C ILE A 92 0.01 2.54 -6.75
N GLY A 93 -1.21 3.07 -6.58
CA GLY A 93 -2.38 2.67 -7.36
C GLY A 93 -2.20 2.89 -8.87
N LEU A 94 -1.57 4.02 -9.25
CA LEU A 94 -1.22 4.30 -10.64
C LEU A 94 -0.16 3.35 -11.19
N LEU A 95 0.91 3.07 -10.44
CA LEU A 95 1.96 2.13 -10.85
C LEU A 95 1.38 0.73 -11.07
N PHE A 96 0.47 0.28 -10.20
CA PHE A 96 -0.24 -0.98 -10.37
C PHE A 96 -1.13 -0.99 -11.62
N SER A 97 -1.87 0.09 -11.86
CA SER A 97 -2.72 0.21 -13.05
C SER A 97 -1.90 0.17 -14.34
N VAL A 98 -0.79 0.90 -14.39
CA VAL A 98 0.14 0.92 -15.52
C VAL A 98 0.84 -0.43 -15.69
N SER A 99 1.25 -1.06 -14.60
CA SER A 99 1.87 -2.39 -14.63
C SER A 99 0.91 -3.44 -15.17
N ALA A 100 -0.31 -3.52 -14.64
CA ALA A 100 -1.31 -4.49 -15.06
C ALA A 100 -1.68 -4.34 -16.54
N LEU A 101 -1.99 -3.11 -16.96
CA LEU A 101 -2.35 -2.82 -18.35
C LEU A 101 -1.16 -3.04 -19.29
N GLY A 102 0.03 -2.56 -18.92
CA GLY A 102 1.23 -2.70 -19.74
C GLY A 102 1.68 -4.15 -19.87
N SER A 103 1.64 -4.95 -18.80
CA SER A 103 1.92 -6.38 -18.84
C SER A 103 0.88 -7.13 -19.69
N ALA A 104 -0.39 -6.78 -19.60
CA ALA A 104 -1.45 -7.38 -20.43
C ALA A 104 -1.31 -7.07 -21.93
N LEU A 105 -0.77 -5.89 -22.28
CA LEU A 105 -0.59 -5.45 -23.67
C LEU A 105 0.79 -5.80 -24.25
N ALA A 106 1.74 -6.25 -23.42
CA ALA A 106 3.11 -6.54 -23.84
C ALA A 106 3.18 -7.57 -24.98
N GLN A 107 3.95 -7.28 -26.02
CA GLN A 107 4.12 -8.17 -27.18
C GLN A 107 5.42 -9.00 -27.10
N ASP A 108 6.34 -8.60 -26.24
CA ASP A 108 7.65 -9.18 -26.08
C ASP A 108 8.02 -9.31 -24.59
N PRO A 109 8.97 -10.21 -24.24
CA PRO A 109 9.35 -10.46 -22.86
C PRO A 109 10.01 -9.26 -22.16
N TYR A 110 10.67 -8.35 -22.88
CA TYR A 110 11.34 -7.20 -22.27
C TYR A 110 10.33 -6.15 -21.83
N THR A 111 9.38 -5.81 -22.69
CA THR A 111 8.27 -4.91 -22.36
C THR A 111 7.45 -5.48 -21.21
N PHE A 112 7.16 -6.78 -21.24
CA PHE A 112 6.45 -7.46 -20.16
C PHE A 112 7.19 -7.33 -18.83
N SER A 113 8.48 -7.67 -18.81
CA SER A 113 9.34 -7.56 -17.62
C SER A 113 9.41 -6.12 -17.11
N PHE A 114 9.56 -5.14 -17.99
CA PHE A 114 9.59 -3.73 -17.60
C PHE A 114 8.32 -3.30 -16.85
N PHE A 115 7.13 -3.65 -17.35
CA PHE A 115 5.89 -3.35 -16.65
C PHE A 115 5.75 -4.14 -15.34
N ARG A 116 6.22 -5.40 -15.29
CA ARG A 116 6.27 -6.16 -14.03
C ARG A 116 7.22 -5.54 -13.01
N PHE A 117 8.35 -4.99 -13.44
CA PHE A 117 9.27 -4.26 -12.57
C PHE A 117 8.58 -3.05 -11.95
N ILE A 118 7.83 -2.27 -12.75
CA ILE A 118 7.06 -1.12 -12.27
C ILE A 118 6.01 -1.54 -11.22
N GLY A 119 5.29 -2.63 -11.46
CA GLY A 119 4.34 -3.18 -10.50
C GLY A 119 5.03 -3.61 -9.21
N GLY A 120 6.17 -4.30 -9.34
CA GLY A 120 7.04 -4.67 -8.23
C GLY A 120 7.49 -3.47 -7.39
N LEU A 121 7.90 -2.36 -8.01
CA LEU A 121 8.21 -1.12 -7.28
C LEU A 121 6.99 -0.66 -6.46
N GLY A 122 5.79 -0.70 -7.04
CA GLY A 122 4.53 -0.42 -6.35
C GLY A 122 4.30 -1.31 -5.13
N ILE A 123 4.50 -2.63 -5.26
CA ILE A 123 4.42 -3.61 -4.16
C ILE A 123 5.40 -3.24 -3.04
N GLY A 124 6.67 -3.03 -3.39
CA GLY A 124 7.73 -2.71 -2.43
C GLY A 124 7.44 -1.42 -1.66
N VAL A 125 7.07 -0.34 -2.36
CA VAL A 125 6.74 0.94 -1.71
C VAL A 125 5.47 0.80 -0.86
N SER A 126 4.46 0.05 -1.32
CA SER A 126 3.22 -0.20 -0.58
C SER A 126 3.47 -0.92 0.74
N SER A 127 4.41 -1.87 0.78
CA SER A 127 4.77 -2.62 1.99
C SER A 127 5.26 -1.73 3.14
N VAL A 128 5.76 -0.53 2.82
CA VAL A 128 6.20 0.47 3.80
C VAL A 128 5.13 1.54 4.00
N ALA A 129 4.58 2.09 2.91
CA ALA A 129 3.69 3.24 2.95
C ALA A 129 2.33 2.92 3.59
N ALA A 130 1.72 1.77 3.26
CA ALA A 130 0.38 1.44 3.74
C ALA A 130 0.36 1.12 5.25
N PRO A 131 1.23 0.24 5.79
CA PRO A 131 1.28 0.00 7.24
C PRO A 131 1.63 1.26 8.03
N THR A 132 2.57 2.08 7.53
CA THR A 132 2.92 3.36 8.14
C THR A 132 1.70 4.27 8.21
N TYR A 133 1.00 4.47 7.09
CA TYR A 133 -0.19 5.30 7.05
C TYR A 133 -1.27 4.80 8.01
N ILE A 134 -1.56 3.50 8.00
CA ILE A 134 -2.52 2.86 8.92
C ILE A 134 -2.12 3.14 10.38
N SER A 135 -0.84 3.02 10.72
CA SER A 135 -0.36 3.27 12.09
C SER A 135 -0.57 4.73 12.53
N GLU A 136 -0.44 5.68 11.60
CA GLU A 136 -0.51 7.13 11.84
C GLU A 136 -1.94 7.66 11.91
N ILE A 137 -2.90 6.98 11.29
CA ILE A 137 -4.33 7.32 11.39
C ILE A 137 -5.06 6.50 12.46
N SER A 138 -4.42 5.44 12.97
CA SER A 138 -5.02 4.55 13.97
C SER A 138 -5.07 5.17 15.36
N THR A 139 -6.16 4.93 16.07
CA THR A 139 -6.25 5.17 17.52
C THR A 139 -5.74 3.94 18.30
N PRO A 140 -5.36 4.08 19.58
CA PRO A 140 -4.92 2.94 20.40
C PRO A 140 -5.91 1.76 20.40
N LYS A 141 -7.21 2.04 20.36
CA LYS A 141 -8.27 1.01 20.32
C LYS A 141 -8.42 0.32 18.96
N THR A 142 -7.99 0.95 17.87
CA THR A 142 -8.23 0.46 16.49
C THR A 142 -6.98 -0.07 15.80
N ARG A 143 -5.78 0.30 16.26
CA ARG A 143 -4.50 -0.04 15.64
C ARG A 143 -4.35 -1.51 15.26
N GLY A 144 -4.61 -2.43 16.20
CA GLY A 144 -4.52 -3.87 15.95
C GLY A 144 -5.50 -4.35 14.87
N ARG A 145 -6.76 -3.89 14.95
CA ARG A 145 -7.79 -4.23 13.95
C ARG A 145 -7.43 -3.75 12.55
N LEU A 146 -6.90 -2.53 12.44
CA LEU A 146 -6.55 -1.97 11.13
C LEU A 146 -5.34 -2.65 10.50
N GLY A 147 -4.32 -2.99 11.31
CA GLY A 147 -3.20 -3.80 10.85
C GLY A 147 -3.65 -5.19 10.38
N ALA A 148 -4.56 -5.82 11.14
CA ALA A 148 -5.16 -7.10 10.74
C ALA A 148 -5.97 -7.01 9.44
N MET A 149 -6.71 -5.92 9.22
CA MET A 149 -7.44 -5.72 7.96
C MET A 149 -6.51 -5.62 6.74
N TYR A 150 -5.34 -4.97 6.88
CA TYR A 150 -4.37 -4.92 5.80
C TYR A 150 -3.85 -6.32 5.43
N GLN A 151 -3.49 -7.13 6.44
CA GLN A 151 -3.02 -8.50 6.20
C GLN A 151 -4.12 -9.42 5.67
N PHE A 152 -5.34 -9.31 6.22
CA PHE A 152 -6.50 -10.00 5.69
C PHE A 152 -6.71 -9.66 4.21
N ASN A 153 -6.62 -8.38 3.84
CA ASN A 153 -6.78 -7.98 2.44
C ASN A 153 -5.68 -8.54 1.54
N ILE A 154 -4.44 -8.69 2.00
CA ILE A 154 -3.39 -9.38 1.23
C ILE A 154 -3.80 -10.81 0.90
N VAL A 155 -4.19 -11.58 1.92
CA VAL A 155 -4.60 -12.98 1.74
C VAL A 155 -5.87 -13.07 0.88
N PHE A 156 -6.82 -12.15 1.09
CA PHE A 156 -8.03 -12.06 0.28
C PHE A 156 -7.71 -11.72 -1.19
N GLY A 157 -6.77 -10.81 -1.44
CA GLY A 157 -6.28 -10.50 -2.79
C GLY A 157 -5.68 -11.71 -3.48
N ILE A 158 -4.88 -12.51 -2.76
CA ILE A 158 -4.33 -13.79 -3.26
C ILE A 158 -5.45 -14.76 -3.66
N LEU A 159 -6.47 -14.93 -2.80
CA LEU A 159 -7.62 -15.79 -3.08
C LEU A 159 -8.35 -15.35 -4.36
N ILE A 160 -8.64 -14.04 -4.48
CA ILE A 160 -9.31 -13.49 -5.66
C ILE A 160 -8.43 -13.60 -6.91
N ALA A 161 -7.10 -13.55 -6.79
CA ALA A 161 -6.19 -13.79 -7.91
C ALA A 161 -6.31 -15.21 -8.47
N PHE A 162 -6.38 -16.22 -7.59
CA PHE A 162 -6.58 -17.60 -8.01
C PHE A 162 -7.95 -17.81 -8.65
N LEU A 163 -9.01 -17.25 -8.06
CA LEU A 163 -10.34 -17.30 -8.67
C LEU A 163 -10.37 -16.60 -10.03
N SER A 164 -9.72 -15.44 -10.14
CA SER A 164 -9.56 -14.74 -11.41
C SER A 164 -8.88 -15.63 -12.45
N ASN A 165 -7.74 -16.24 -12.11
CA ASN A 165 -7.03 -17.15 -13.01
C ASN A 165 -7.92 -18.32 -13.46
N TYR A 166 -8.71 -18.89 -12.55
CA TYR A 166 -9.67 -19.95 -12.88
C TYR A 166 -10.76 -19.48 -13.85
N PHE A 167 -11.39 -18.31 -13.60
CA PHE A 167 -12.47 -17.81 -14.46
C PHE A 167 -12.01 -17.32 -15.83
N PHE A 168 -10.76 -16.85 -15.93
CA PHE A 168 -10.17 -16.42 -17.20
C PHE A 168 -9.47 -17.55 -17.95
N GLU A 169 -9.39 -18.76 -17.38
CA GLU A 169 -8.83 -19.91 -18.06
C GLU A 169 -9.60 -20.20 -19.37
N GLY A 170 -8.88 -20.33 -20.48
CA GLY A 170 -9.46 -20.53 -21.81
C GLY A 170 -10.11 -19.28 -22.43
N MET A 171 -10.28 -18.17 -21.71
CA MET A 171 -10.87 -16.94 -22.26
C MET A 171 -9.95 -16.31 -23.31
N GLY A 172 -10.41 -16.21 -24.56
CA GLY A 172 -9.59 -15.65 -25.64
C GLY A 172 -8.43 -16.55 -26.09
N GLY A 173 -8.51 -17.86 -25.82
CA GLY A 173 -7.55 -18.86 -26.27
C GLY A 173 -6.14 -18.60 -25.72
N GLU A 174 -5.16 -18.48 -26.62
CA GLU A 174 -3.75 -18.21 -26.27
C GLU A 174 -3.54 -16.87 -25.53
N ASN A 175 -4.53 -15.96 -25.58
CA ASN A 175 -4.46 -14.65 -24.93
C ASN A 175 -5.09 -14.61 -23.53
N ALA A 176 -5.52 -15.75 -22.97
CA ALA A 176 -6.11 -15.81 -21.62
C ALA A 176 -5.24 -15.15 -20.54
N TRP A 177 -3.92 -15.34 -20.61
CA TRP A 177 -2.97 -14.75 -19.67
C TRP A 177 -2.99 -13.20 -19.67
N ARG A 178 -3.33 -12.57 -20.81
CA ARG A 178 -3.46 -11.11 -20.91
C ARG A 178 -4.65 -10.63 -20.09
N TRP A 179 -5.77 -11.34 -20.14
CA TRP A 179 -6.96 -11.04 -19.33
C TRP A 179 -6.72 -11.27 -17.84
N MET A 180 -6.03 -12.37 -17.50
CA MET A 180 -5.65 -12.67 -16.12
C MET A 180 -4.85 -11.53 -15.50
N LEU A 181 -3.87 -10.97 -16.21
CA LEU A 181 -3.08 -9.83 -15.71
C LEU A 181 -3.83 -8.50 -15.81
N GLY A 182 -4.56 -8.28 -16.92
CA GLY A 182 -5.20 -7.01 -17.24
C GLY A 182 -6.36 -6.67 -16.31
N ILE A 183 -7.10 -7.67 -15.80
CA ILE A 183 -8.25 -7.45 -14.91
C ILE A 183 -7.87 -6.71 -13.63
N MET A 184 -6.61 -6.81 -13.18
CA MET A 184 -6.08 -6.09 -12.02
C MET A 184 -6.11 -4.57 -12.18
N THR A 185 -6.13 -4.08 -13.43
CA THR A 185 -6.27 -2.64 -13.71
C THR A 185 -7.53 -2.07 -13.08
N LEU A 186 -8.63 -2.82 -13.07
CA LEU A 186 -9.91 -2.38 -12.52
C LEU A 186 -9.83 -2.09 -11.00
N PRO A 187 -9.47 -3.05 -10.12
CA PRO A 187 -9.33 -2.76 -8.69
C PRO A 187 -8.22 -1.74 -8.40
N ALA A 188 -7.15 -1.68 -9.19
CA ALA A 188 -6.10 -0.68 -9.02
C ALA A 188 -6.59 0.76 -9.28
N LEU A 189 -7.40 0.98 -10.33
CA LEU A 189 -8.03 2.27 -10.60
C LEU A 189 -9.07 2.63 -9.55
N ILE A 190 -9.92 1.69 -9.14
CA ILE A 190 -10.92 1.89 -8.08
C ILE A 190 -10.22 2.35 -6.80
N TYR A 191 -9.17 1.64 -6.39
CA TYR A 191 -8.36 2.02 -5.24
C TYR A 191 -7.74 3.41 -5.40
N THR A 192 -7.15 3.71 -6.56
CA THR A 192 -6.56 5.04 -6.84
C THR A 192 -7.60 6.15 -6.65
N VAL A 193 -8.83 5.95 -7.15
CA VAL A 193 -9.93 6.89 -6.96
C VAL A 193 -10.32 7.01 -5.49
N MET A 194 -10.44 5.89 -4.78
CA MET A 194 -10.79 5.89 -3.35
C MET A 194 -9.75 6.61 -2.48
N VAL A 195 -8.46 6.53 -2.82
CA VAL A 195 -7.38 7.19 -2.07
C VAL A 195 -7.51 8.72 -2.11
N PHE A 196 -8.19 9.32 -3.09
CA PHE A 196 -8.45 10.77 -3.03
C PHE A 196 -9.31 11.17 -1.83
N ALA A 197 -10.13 10.26 -1.32
CA ALA A 197 -11.04 10.51 -0.22
C ALA A 197 -10.41 10.34 1.17
N ILE A 198 -9.22 9.74 1.27
CA ILE A 198 -8.51 9.62 2.55
C ILE A 198 -7.76 10.92 2.90
N PRO A 199 -7.61 11.27 4.20
CA PRO A 199 -6.86 12.46 4.62
C PRO A 199 -5.33 12.23 4.54
N GLU A 200 -4.56 13.31 4.56
CA GLU A 200 -3.12 13.23 4.79
C GLU A 200 -2.81 12.75 6.21
N SER A 201 -1.62 12.18 6.41
CA SER A 201 -1.19 11.74 7.75
C SER A 201 -1.02 12.93 8.70
N PRO A 202 -1.65 12.92 9.89
CA PRO A 202 -1.46 13.97 10.90
C PRO A 202 0.01 14.14 11.29
N ARG A 203 0.75 13.03 11.43
CA ARG A 203 2.18 13.06 11.77
C ARG A 203 3.01 13.73 10.69
N TRP A 204 2.73 13.41 9.42
CA TRP A 204 3.42 14.04 8.30
C TRP A 204 3.11 15.54 8.20
N LEU A 205 1.85 15.93 8.44
CA LEU A 205 1.43 17.33 8.46
C LEU A 205 2.20 18.15 9.51
N LEU A 206 2.44 17.57 10.69
CA LEU A 206 3.21 18.20 11.77
C LEU A 206 4.72 18.22 11.48
N ALA A 207 5.31 17.08 11.15
CA ALA A 207 6.75 16.93 11.06
C ALA A 207 7.35 17.59 9.81
N ILE A 208 6.68 17.46 8.66
CA ILE A 208 7.23 17.88 7.37
C ILE A 208 6.59 19.18 6.90
N LYS A 209 5.26 19.27 6.92
CA LYS A 209 4.54 20.48 6.49
C LYS A 209 4.49 21.58 7.54
N LYS A 210 4.76 21.28 8.81
CA LYS A 210 4.63 22.21 9.95
C LYS A 210 3.24 22.85 10.04
N ASP A 211 2.20 22.10 9.64
CA ASP A 211 0.82 22.57 9.57
C ASP A 211 -0.02 21.94 10.69
N ALA A 212 0.05 22.57 11.87
CA ALA A 212 -0.67 22.11 13.06
C ALA A 212 -2.20 22.22 12.92
N VAL A 213 -2.69 23.21 12.16
CA VAL A 213 -4.13 23.42 11.95
C VAL A 213 -4.70 22.30 11.10
N ALA A 214 -4.04 21.95 9.98
CA ALA A 214 -4.46 20.82 9.15
C ALA A 214 -4.36 19.50 9.92
N ALA A 215 -3.29 19.29 10.69
CA ALA A 215 -3.13 18.08 11.49
C ALA A 215 -4.26 17.91 12.51
N LYS A 216 -4.61 18.98 13.24
CA LYS A 216 -5.74 19.01 14.18
C LYS A 216 -7.06 18.66 13.48
N ASN A 217 -7.33 19.26 12.32
CA ASN A 217 -8.55 18.97 11.55
C ASN A 217 -8.64 17.51 11.12
N VAL A 218 -7.52 16.90 10.74
CA VAL A 218 -7.50 15.46 10.42
C VAL A 218 -7.72 14.62 11.67
N MET A 219 -7.04 14.92 12.78
CA MET A 219 -7.22 14.18 14.05
C MET A 219 -8.68 14.21 14.54
N LEU A 220 -9.35 15.36 14.45
CA LEU A 220 -10.77 15.49 14.76
C LEU A 220 -11.64 14.60 13.86
N ARG A 221 -11.36 14.53 12.56
CA ARG A 221 -12.06 13.62 11.62
C ARG A 221 -11.80 12.14 11.94
N LEU A 222 -10.63 11.81 12.46
CA LEU A 222 -10.27 10.46 12.88
C LEU A 222 -10.86 10.09 14.26
N GLY A 223 -11.52 11.03 14.95
CA GLY A 223 -12.15 10.80 16.24
C GLY A 223 -11.16 10.76 17.41
N VAL A 224 -10.03 11.47 17.29
CA VAL A 224 -9.08 11.65 18.39
C VAL A 224 -9.72 12.56 19.45
N THR A 225 -9.78 12.08 20.70
CA THR A 225 -10.46 12.76 21.81
C THR A 225 -9.76 14.05 22.25
N ASN A 226 -8.43 14.08 22.24
CA ASN A 226 -7.63 15.24 22.64
C ASN A 226 -6.52 15.53 21.61
N PRO A 227 -6.83 16.18 20.47
CA PRO A 227 -5.86 16.47 19.42
C PRO A 227 -4.67 17.31 19.88
N GLU A 228 -4.88 18.26 20.79
CA GLU A 228 -3.86 19.18 21.29
C GLU A 228 -2.75 18.43 22.05
N GLU A 229 -3.14 17.49 22.91
CA GLU A 229 -2.22 16.63 23.66
C GLU A 229 -1.43 15.71 22.71
N GLU A 230 -2.10 15.12 21.72
CA GLU A 230 -1.46 14.27 20.71
C GLU A 230 -0.46 15.06 19.85
N ILE A 231 -0.80 16.30 19.46
CA ILE A 231 0.12 17.20 18.73
C ILE A 231 1.36 17.49 19.57
N ALA A 232 1.19 17.85 20.84
CA ALA A 232 2.30 18.14 21.74
C ALA A 232 3.21 16.90 21.93
N ALA A 233 2.61 15.72 22.11
CA ALA A 233 3.35 14.47 22.21
C ALA A 233 4.15 14.15 20.94
N ILE A 234 3.57 14.35 19.75
CA ILE A 234 4.26 14.14 18.47
C ILE A 234 5.41 15.15 18.30
N GLN A 235 5.21 16.41 18.64
CA GLN A 235 6.27 17.43 18.56
C GLN A 235 7.45 17.12 19.49
N LEU A 236 7.17 16.74 20.74
CA LEU A 236 8.19 16.30 21.70
C LEU A 236 8.97 15.07 21.21
N SER A 237 8.28 14.10 20.58
CA SER A 237 8.93 12.92 19.98
C SER A 237 9.86 13.31 18.83
N ASN A 238 9.43 14.22 17.95
CA ASN A 238 10.22 14.66 16.81
C ASN A 238 11.47 15.46 17.25
N GLU A 239 11.38 16.24 18.32
CA GLU A 239 12.53 16.95 18.89
C GLU A 239 13.58 15.99 19.47
N HIS A 240 13.16 14.87 20.06
CA HIS A 240 14.08 13.83 20.54
C HIS A 240 14.77 13.08 19.39
N GLU A 241 14.07 12.80 18.28
CA GLU A 241 14.68 12.18 17.08
C GLU A 241 15.61 13.14 16.32
N SER A 242 15.38 14.45 16.39
CA SER A 242 16.18 15.46 15.69
C SER A 242 17.52 15.79 16.36
N ARG A 243 17.81 15.23 17.56
CA ARG A 243 19.09 15.44 18.24
C ARG A 243 20.20 14.65 17.52
N PRO A 244 21.27 15.31 17.03
CA PRO A 244 22.38 14.66 16.34
C PRO A 244 23.24 13.92 17.37
N GLY A 245 22.86 12.69 17.69
CA GLY A 245 23.57 11.87 18.69
C GLY A 245 23.04 10.46 18.86
N THR A 246 21.87 10.13 18.33
CA THR A 246 21.35 8.76 18.38
C THR A 246 21.23 8.21 16.96
N SER A 247 22.38 8.06 16.29
CA SER A 247 22.51 6.97 15.32
C SER A 247 22.15 5.71 16.09
N SER A 248 20.95 5.18 15.89
CA SER A 248 20.58 3.87 16.40
C SER A 248 21.63 2.90 15.89
N ASN A 249 22.52 2.44 16.77
CA ASN A 249 23.42 1.34 16.49
C ASN A 249 22.53 0.11 16.26
N ILE A 250 22.14 -0.12 15.01
CA ILE A 250 21.33 -1.27 14.56
C ILE A 250 22.12 -2.59 14.79
N PHE A 251 23.39 -2.49 15.18
CA PHE A 251 24.29 -3.60 15.50
C PHE A 251 24.91 -3.49 16.89
N SER A 252 24.17 -3.10 17.94
CA SER A 252 24.65 -3.40 19.30
C SER A 252 24.32 -4.86 19.64
N SER A 253 25.30 -5.74 19.46
CA SER A 253 25.32 -7.06 20.09
C SER A 253 25.09 -6.89 21.59
N LYS A 254 23.94 -7.32 22.09
CA LYS A 254 23.65 -7.45 23.52
C LYS A 254 23.16 -8.87 23.80
N TYR A 255 24.12 -9.79 23.72
CA TYR A 255 24.14 -11.02 24.52
C TYR A 255 25.60 -11.28 24.88
N ASN A 256 26.02 -10.70 26.01
CA ASN A 256 27.01 -11.32 26.88
C ASN A 256 26.23 -11.97 28.02
#